data_AF-A0A413PI14-F1
#
_entry.id   AF-A0A413PI14-F1
#
_cell.length_a   1.000
_cell.length_b   1.000
_cell.length_c   1.000
_cell.angle_alpha   90.00
_cell.angle_beta   90.00
_cell.angle_gamma   90.00
#
_symmetry.space_group_name_H-M   'P 1'
#
loop_
_entity.id
_entity.type
_entity.pdbx_description
1 polymer ?
#
loop_
_entity_poly.entity_id
_entity_poly.type
_entity_poly.pdbx_seq_one_letter_code
_entity_poly.pdbx_strand_id
1 'polypeptide(L)'
;MIYKNITFKAAPFSYDLTFDDRITLVGGDSGTGKTVLYEMLEDIRLTDEYKAIKLFNYRSDDFLEAIKQCRDSFIVVDNADCIIYDDVRRFINFELSNQYMLFLRNCYGLNVSDKSFKVLKFDNNRITLEEEL
;
A
#
# COMPACT_ATOMS: atom_id res chain seq x y z
N MET A 1 -1.89 13.91 -1.07
CA MET A 1 -2.28 12.54 -0.69
C MET A 1 -3.74 12.35 -1.08
N ILE A 2 -4.06 11.16 -1.56
CA ILE A 2 -5.41 10.77 -1.97
C ILE A 2 -6.22 10.39 -0.73
N TYR A 3 -5.65 9.54 0.12
CA TYR A 3 -6.20 9.21 1.42
C TYR A 3 -5.19 9.59 2.51
N LYS A 4 -5.62 10.47 3.42
CA LYS A 4 -4.89 10.71 4.68
C LYS A 4 -5.17 9.59 5.68
N ASN A 5 -6.35 9.00 5.60
CA ASN A 5 -6.80 7.89 6.43
C ASN A 5 -7.73 6.98 5.61
N ILE A 6 -7.64 5.67 5.84
CA ILE A 6 -8.60 4.67 5.36
C ILE A 6 -9.13 3.93 6.58
N THR A 7 -10.44 4.01 6.82
CA THR A 7 -11.10 3.34 7.95
C THR A 7 -12.25 2.48 7.45
N PHE A 8 -12.25 1.20 7.83
CA PHE A 8 -13.32 0.27 7.48
C PHE A 8 -13.44 -0.87 8.50
N LYS A 9 -14.49 -1.68 8.39
CA LYS A 9 -14.72 -2.85 9.24
C LYS A 9 -14.77 -4.11 8.40
N ALA A 10 -14.09 -5.16 8.86
CA ALA A 10 -14.21 -6.51 8.35
C ALA A 10 -14.27 -7.45 9.56
N ALA A 11 -15.48 -7.82 9.96
CA ALA A 11 -15.74 -8.49 11.24
C ALA A 11 -14.86 -9.74 11.43
N PRO A 12 -14.26 -9.95 12.62
CA PRO A 12 -14.44 -9.18 13.86
C PRO A 12 -13.57 -7.92 13.95
N PHE A 13 -12.79 -7.60 12.91
CA PHE A 13 -11.78 -6.55 12.92
C PHE A 13 -12.30 -5.19 12.42
N SER A 14 -11.59 -4.16 12.85
CA SER A 14 -11.65 -2.81 12.29
C SER A 14 -10.27 -2.38 11.86
N TYR A 15 -10.20 -1.61 10.77
CA TYR A 15 -8.96 -1.07 10.21
C TYR A 15 -9.00 0.44 10.32
N ASP A 16 -7.91 1.03 10.78
CA ASP A 16 -7.69 2.46 10.81
C ASP A 16 -6.23 2.72 10.38
N LEU A 17 -6.09 2.99 9.08
CA LEU A 17 -4.81 3.10 8.40
C LEU A 17 -4.54 4.58 8.15
N THR A 18 -3.56 5.15 8.85
CA THR A 18 -3.16 6.55 8.68
C THR A 18 -1.85 6.63 7.90
N PHE A 19 -1.79 7.58 6.96
CA PHE A 19 -0.65 7.79 6.08
C PHE A 19 -0.05 9.17 6.32
N ASP A 20 1.27 9.22 6.49
CA ASP A 20 2.02 10.47 6.67
C ASP A 20 2.69 10.91 5.38
N ASP A 21 3.10 9.95 4.55
CA ASP A 21 3.81 10.16 3.30
C ASP A 21 3.05 9.61 2.09
N ARG A 22 3.44 10.09 0.90
CA ARG A 22 2.91 9.60 -0.38
C ARG A 22 3.27 8.14 -0.64
N ILE A 23 4.42 7.69 -0.17
CA ILE A 23 4.87 6.30 -0.28
C ILE A 23 4.91 5.75 1.14
N THR A 24 4.12 4.71 1.40
CA THR A 24 4.14 3.98 2.66
C THR A 24 4.66 2.57 2.41
N LEU A 25 5.72 2.21 3.10
CA LEU A 25 6.34 0.90 3.07
C LEU A 25 5.86 0.14 4.30
N VAL A 26 5.14 -0.97 4.09
CA VAL A 26 4.64 -1.78 5.20
C VAL A 26 5.53 -3.01 5.34
N GLY A 27 6.39 -2.98 6.35
CA GLY A 27 7.38 -4.01 6.65
C GLY A 27 6.82 -5.20 7.44
N GLY A 28 7.72 -5.90 8.13
CA GLY A 28 7.41 -7.03 9.01
C GLY A 28 7.48 -8.42 8.35
N ASP A 29 7.51 -9.44 9.20
CA ASP A 29 7.68 -10.84 8.81
C ASP A 29 6.54 -11.40 7.96
N SER A 30 6.73 -12.62 7.47
CA SER A 30 5.64 -13.38 6.84
C SER A 30 4.56 -13.69 7.88
N GLY A 31 3.29 -13.69 7.47
CA GLY A 31 2.17 -14.01 8.34
C GLY A 31 1.67 -12.86 9.25
N THR A 32 2.14 -11.62 9.06
CA THR A 32 1.67 -10.47 9.86
C THR A 32 0.34 -9.86 9.39
N GLY A 33 -0.38 -10.51 8.48
CA GLY A 33 -1.69 -10.05 7.99
C GLY A 33 -1.65 -9.05 6.82
N LYS A 34 -0.49 -8.81 6.19
CA LYS A 34 -0.36 -7.93 5.00
C LYS A 34 -1.27 -8.38 3.86
N THR A 35 -1.17 -9.64 3.45
CA THR A 35 -2.01 -10.19 2.37
C THR A 35 -3.50 -10.14 2.73
N VAL A 36 -3.87 -10.39 4.00
CA VAL A 36 -5.26 -10.23 4.46
C VAL A 36 -5.73 -8.79 4.30
N LEU A 37 -4.91 -7.80 4.67
CA LEU A 37 -5.24 -6.40 4.43
C LEU A 37 -5.42 -6.11 2.92
N TYR A 38 -4.54 -6.62 2.05
CA TYR A 38 -4.70 -6.48 0.60
C TYR A 38 -6.05 -7.02 0.11
N GLU A 39 -6.43 -8.23 0.56
CA GLU A 39 -7.73 -8.85 0.23
C GLU A 39 -8.91 -7.99 0.72
N MET A 40 -8.85 -7.46 1.95
CA MET A 40 -9.90 -6.56 2.44
C MET A 40 -10.02 -5.28 1.60
N LEU A 41 -8.91 -4.78 1.05
CA LEU A 41 -8.93 -3.62 0.17
C LEU A 41 -9.57 -3.93 -1.20
N GLU A 42 -9.59 -5.20 -1.64
CA GLU A 42 -10.28 -5.62 -2.87
C GLU A 42 -11.80 -5.41 -2.79
N ASP A 43 -12.37 -5.58 -1.59
CA ASP A 43 -13.79 -5.36 -1.36
C ASP A 43 -14.11 -3.87 -1.26
N ILE A 44 -13.37 -3.12 -0.42
CA ILE A 44 -13.74 -1.73 -0.16
C ILE A 44 -13.51 -0.83 -1.37
N ARG A 45 -12.57 -1.14 -2.27
CA ARG A 45 -12.34 -0.34 -3.49
C ARG A 45 -13.55 -0.26 -4.42
N LEU A 46 -14.57 -1.10 -4.20
CA LEU A 46 -15.83 -1.08 -4.94
C LEU A 46 -16.79 0.00 -4.44
N THR A 47 -16.51 0.63 -3.28
CA THR A 47 -17.29 1.76 -2.78
C THR A 47 -16.84 3.07 -3.42
N ASP A 48 -17.73 4.06 -3.48
CA ASP A 48 -17.38 5.40 -3.99
C ASP A 48 -16.29 6.10 -3.19
N GLU A 49 -16.24 5.83 -1.88
CA GLU A 49 -15.26 6.42 -0.96
C GLU A 49 -13.84 5.94 -1.28
N TYR A 50 -13.68 4.67 -1.65
CA TYR A 50 -12.38 4.05 -1.86
C TYR A 50 -12.08 3.66 -3.31
N LYS A 51 -12.85 4.16 -4.29
CA LYS A 51 -12.69 3.81 -5.72
C LYS A 51 -11.36 4.19 -6.36
N ALA A 52 -10.60 5.09 -5.75
CA ALA A 52 -9.25 5.44 -6.22
C ALA A 52 -8.21 4.36 -5.88
N ILE A 53 -8.57 3.34 -5.09
CA ILE A 53 -7.68 2.22 -4.77
C ILE A 53 -7.45 1.35 -6.02
N LYS A 54 -6.18 1.13 -6.36
CA LYS A 54 -5.72 0.19 -7.39
C LYS A 54 -4.82 -0.85 -6.73
N LEU A 55 -5.08 -2.12 -7.01
CA LEU A 55 -4.42 -3.24 -6.35
C LEU A 55 -3.61 -4.04 -7.38
N PHE A 56 -2.36 -4.31 -7.06
CA PHE A 56 -1.46 -5.13 -7.87
C PHE A 56 -0.72 -6.14 -6.99
N ASN A 57 -0.33 -7.26 -7.57
CA ASN A 57 0.53 -8.25 -6.92
C ASN A 57 1.43 -8.92 -7.95
N TYR A 58 2.26 -9.88 -7.52
CA TYR A 58 3.21 -10.57 -8.40
C TYR A 58 2.57 -11.36 -9.56
N ARG A 59 1.26 -11.60 -9.52
CA ARG A 59 0.50 -12.25 -10.60
C ARG A 59 -0.14 -11.24 -11.56
N SER A 60 0.05 -9.94 -11.35
CA SER A 60 -0.45 -8.91 -12.26
C SER A 60 0.35 -8.91 -13.56
N ASP A 61 -0.28 -9.39 -14.63
CA ASP A 61 0.27 -9.31 -15.99
C ASP A 61 0.52 -7.85 -16.39
N ASP A 62 1.59 -7.62 -17.15
CA ASP A 62 1.98 -6.31 -17.69
C ASP A 62 2.01 -5.17 -16.64
N PHE A 63 2.40 -5.48 -15.40
CA PHE A 63 2.39 -4.54 -14.27
C PHE A 63 2.98 -3.16 -14.58
N LEU A 64 4.12 -3.10 -15.28
CA LEU A 64 4.76 -1.83 -15.64
C LEU A 64 3.88 -0.95 -16.54
N GLU A 65 3.18 -1.55 -17.50
CA GLU A 65 2.29 -0.79 -18.39
C GLU A 65 1.00 -0.40 -17.66
N ALA A 66 0.47 -1.29 -16.80
CA ALA A 66 -0.71 -1.00 -16.00
C ALA A 66 -0.47 0.14 -14.99
N ILE A 67 0.66 0.12 -14.27
CA ILE A 67 0.99 1.16 -13.29
C ILE A 67 1.24 2.51 -13.97
N LYS A 68 1.84 2.52 -15.17
CA LYS A 68 2.06 3.73 -15.97
C LYS A 68 0.76 4.43 -16.39
N GLN A 69 -0.36 3.72 -16.44
CA GLN A 69 -1.67 4.31 -16.76
C GLN A 69 -2.36 4.93 -15.54
N CYS A 70 -1.91 4.61 -14.33
CA CYS A 70 -2.54 5.11 -13.11
C CYS A 70 -2.22 6.60 -12.90
N ARG A 71 -3.25 7.39 -12.66
CA ARG A 71 -3.18 8.79 -12.20
C ARG A 71 -4.17 8.98 -11.07
N ASP A 72 -3.85 9.88 -10.15
CA ASP A 72 -4.68 10.22 -8.99
C ASP A 72 -5.18 8.96 -8.24
N SER A 73 -4.34 7.92 -8.17
CA SER A 73 -4.67 6.59 -7.65
C SER A 73 -3.90 6.24 -6.37
N PHE A 74 -4.58 5.58 -5.43
CA PHE A 74 -3.96 4.96 -4.27
C PHE A 74 -3.58 3.52 -4.64
N ILE A 75 -2.31 3.30 -4.91
CA ILE A 75 -1.79 2.07 -5.48
C ILE A 75 -1.23 1.20 -4.35
N VAL A 76 -1.79 0.01 -4.20
CA VAL A 76 -1.34 -0.96 -3.21
C VAL A 76 -0.72 -2.13 -3.94
N VAL A 77 0.49 -2.50 -3.51
CA VAL A 77 1.25 -3.59 -4.13
C VAL A 77 1.59 -4.64 -3.09
N ASP A 78 0.99 -5.82 -3.20
CA ASP A 78 1.33 -6.99 -2.39
C ASP A 78 2.54 -7.73 -2.96
N ASN A 79 3.37 -8.28 -2.08
CA ASN A 79 4.62 -8.97 -2.43
C ASN A 79 5.49 -8.15 -3.41
N ALA A 80 5.65 -6.86 -3.11
CA ALA A 80 6.19 -5.86 -4.02
C ALA A 80 7.66 -6.09 -4.38
N ASP A 81 8.43 -6.80 -3.54
CA ASP A 81 9.83 -7.14 -3.80
C ASP A 81 10.03 -7.89 -5.13
N CYS A 82 9.02 -8.63 -5.59
CA CYS A 82 9.09 -9.41 -6.83
C CYS A 82 8.88 -8.57 -8.10
N ILE A 83 8.22 -7.41 -8.01
CA ILE A 83 7.77 -6.66 -9.20
C ILE A 83 8.20 -5.18 -9.22
N ILE A 84 8.73 -4.65 -8.13
CA ILE A 84 9.27 -3.28 -8.06
C ILE A 84 10.77 -3.29 -8.40
N TYR A 85 11.07 -3.39 -9.69
CA TYR A 85 12.40 -3.18 -10.26
C TYR A 85 12.62 -1.72 -10.68
N ASP A 86 13.82 -1.39 -11.17
CA ASP A 86 14.29 -0.01 -11.31
C ASP A 86 13.38 0.92 -12.14
N ASP A 87 12.77 0.43 -13.22
CA ASP A 87 11.84 1.24 -14.02
C ASP A 87 10.55 1.55 -13.26
N VAL A 88 10.05 0.59 -12.47
CA VAL A 88 8.88 0.80 -11.60
C VAL A 88 9.24 1.79 -10.50
N ARG A 89 10.43 1.64 -9.86
CA ARG A 89 10.92 2.59 -8.84
C ARG A 89 10.99 4.01 -9.40
N ARG A 90 11.55 4.15 -10.61
CA ARG A 90 11.62 5.42 -11.32
C ARG A 90 10.22 6.01 -11.54
N PHE A 91 9.26 5.20 -11.99
CA PHE A 91 7.89 5.67 -12.15
C PHE A 91 7.28 6.15 -10.82
N ILE A 92 7.37 5.35 -9.75
CA ILE A 92 6.86 5.69 -8.41
C ILE A 92 7.46 7.00 -7.89
N ASN A 93 8.76 7.23 -8.12
CA ASN A 93 9.47 8.42 -7.67
C ASN A 93 9.02 9.70 -8.38
N PHE A 94 8.71 9.61 -9.68
CA PHE A 94 8.50 10.80 -10.52
C PHE A 94 7.03 11.04 -10.90
N GLU A 95 6.15 10.03 -10.85
CA GLU A 95 4.71 10.23 -11.01
C GLU A 95 4.09 10.60 -9.65
N LEU A 96 3.97 11.91 -9.42
CA LEU A 96 3.61 12.47 -8.12
C LEU A 96 2.10 12.47 -7.83
N SER A 97 1.24 12.24 -8.84
CA SER A 97 -0.22 12.22 -8.65
C SER A 97 -0.69 11.01 -7.82
N ASN A 98 0.07 9.91 -7.85
CA ASN A 98 -0.29 8.68 -7.17
C ASN A 98 0.25 8.62 -5.74
N GLN A 99 -0.49 7.95 -4.87
CA GLN A 99 -0.09 7.57 -3.50
C GLN A 99 0.09 6.04 -3.46
N TYR A 100 0.99 5.55 -2.63
CA TYR A 100 1.43 4.16 -2.64
C TYR A 100 1.43 3.54 -1.23
N MET A 101 0.95 2.30 -1.13
CA MET A 101 1.21 1.42 0.00
C MET A 101 1.85 0.13 -0.51
N LEU A 102 3.12 -0.07 -0.19
CA LEU A 102 3.94 -1.15 -0.76
C LEU A 102 4.30 -2.15 0.33
N PHE A 103 3.95 -3.41 0.12
CA PHE A 103 4.40 -4.50 0.99
C PHE A 103 5.75 -4.97 0.47
N LEU A 104 6.78 -4.26 0.92
CA LEU A 104 8.13 -4.27 0.35
C LEU A 104 9.18 -4.32 1.45
N ARG A 105 10.20 -5.16 1.30
CA ARG A 105 11.37 -5.19 2.19
C ARG A 105 12.51 -4.34 1.66
N ASN A 106 12.80 -4.41 0.36
CA ASN A 106 13.87 -3.64 -0.25
C ASN A 106 13.38 -2.31 -0.83
N CYS A 107 13.56 -1.24 -0.05
CA CYS A 107 13.19 0.12 -0.44
C CYS A 107 14.25 0.87 -1.27
N TYR A 108 15.39 0.24 -1.56
CA TYR A 108 16.49 0.93 -2.25
C TYR A 108 16.04 1.51 -3.59
N GLY A 109 16.37 2.80 -3.80
CA GLY A 109 16.01 3.54 -5.01
C GLY A 109 14.61 4.16 -4.97
N LEU A 110 13.84 4.04 -3.89
CA LEU A 110 12.61 4.81 -3.68
C LEU A 110 12.88 6.11 -2.89
N ASN A 111 12.21 7.19 -3.28
CA ASN A 111 12.28 8.48 -2.61
C ASN A 111 11.35 8.51 -1.40
N VAL A 112 11.81 7.95 -0.29
CA VAL A 112 11.06 7.81 0.97
C VAL A 112 11.68 8.65 2.10
N SER A 113 10.91 8.85 3.17
CA SER A 113 11.35 9.48 4.42
C SER A 113 11.20 8.51 5.59
N ASP A 114 11.68 8.87 6.78
CA ASP A 114 11.52 8.06 7.99
C ASP A 114 10.05 7.76 8.31
N LYS A 115 9.14 8.66 7.92
CA LYS A 115 7.68 8.50 8.13
C LYS A 115 7.01 7.54 7.13
N SER A 116 7.75 7.14 6.09
CA SER A 116 7.26 6.20 5.09
C SER A 116 7.21 4.77 5.64
N PHE A 117 8.02 4.44 6.65
CA PHE A 117 8.16 3.08 7.18
C PHE A 117 7.11 2.79 8.24
N LYS A 118 6.30 1.75 8.00
CA LYS A 118 5.22 1.35 8.88
C LYS A 118 5.18 -0.16 9.09
N VAL A 119 4.57 -0.60 10.18
CA VAL A 119 4.22 -1.99 10.46
C VAL A 119 2.73 -2.11 10.76
N LEU A 120 2.14 -3.26 10.42
CA LEU A 120 0.78 -3.57 10.87
C LEU A 120 0.79 -3.94 12.34
N LYS A 121 -0.05 -3.26 13.13
CA LYS A 121 -0.25 -3.58 14.53
C LYS A 121 -1.67 -3.98 14.81
N PHE A 122 -1.79 -5.02 15.63
CA PHE A 122 -3.05 -5.54 16.13
C PHE A 122 -3.21 -5.20 17.61
N ASP A 123 -4.29 -4.51 17.95
CA ASP A 123 -4.70 -4.25 19.33
C ASP A 123 -6.22 -4.32 19.45
N ASN A 124 -6.75 -5.17 20.34
CA ASN A 124 -8.19 -5.27 20.65
C ASN A 124 -9.11 -5.29 19.41
N ASN A 125 -8.83 -6.15 18.43
CA ASN A 125 -9.55 -6.25 17.14
C ASN A 125 -9.46 -5.01 16.24
N ARG A 126 -8.58 -4.06 16.55
CA ARG A 126 -8.25 -2.92 15.68
C ARG A 126 -6.88 -3.15 15.05
N ILE A 127 -6.82 -2.96 13.75
CA ILE A 127 -5.61 -3.04 12.95
C ILE A 127 -5.23 -1.64 12.51
N THR A 128 -3.98 -1.26 12.75
CA THR A 128 -3.44 0.08 12.45
C THR A 128 -2.08 -0.01 11.77
N LEU A 129 -1.65 1.10 11.16
CA LEU A 129 -0.26 1.30 10.74
C LEU A 129 0.46 2.12 11.80
N GLU A 130 1.54 1.57 12.36
CA GLU A 130 2.44 2.28 13.27
C GLU A 130 3.83 2.45 12.67
N GLU A 131 4.59 3.42 13.13
CA GLU A 131 5.98 3.64 12.69
C GLU A 131 6.87 2.43 13.05
N GLU A 132 7.73 2.06 12.10
CA GLU A 132 8.76 1.05 12.32
C GLU A 132 9.94 1.70 13.09
N LEU A 133 10.22 1.22 14.31
CA LEU A 133 11.26 1.75 15.22
C LEU A 133 12.62 1.09 15.00
#